data_AF-A0A5P2CPW3-F1
#
_entry.id   AF-A0A5P2CPW3-F1
#
_cell.length_a   1.000
_cell.length_b   1.000
_cell.length_c   1.000
_cell.angle_alpha   90.00
_cell.angle_beta   90.00
_cell.angle_gamma   90.00
#
_symmetry.space_group_name_H-M   'P 1'
#
loop_
_entity.id
_entity.type
_entity.pdbx_description
1 polymer ?
#
loop_
_entity_poly.entity_id
_entity_poly.type
_entity_poly.pdbx_seq_one_letter_code
_entity_poly.pdbx_strand_id
1 'polypeptide(L)'
;MGSPFLDRMTRRHLIGTAATACLAAAGIARAVPDAPPPDPPGDAPFDETYRGRRIQGEPTAHQGGHASGGWRITVDGRQLGLMRRADGSYLSMVDHYQSYATPLAAAQGAVDELGPLRALSGRVH
;
A
#
# COMPACT_ATOMS: atom_id res chain seq x y z
N MET A 1 -22.63 37.93 -16.55
CA MET A 1 -21.85 39.05 -15.95
C MET A 1 -22.05 38.96 -14.44
N GLY A 2 -21.08 38.77 -13.55
CA GLY A 2 -19.64 38.56 -13.60
C GLY A 2 -19.16 38.53 -12.13
N SER A 3 -18.51 37.42 -11.74
CA SER A 3 -17.61 37.24 -10.57
C SER A 3 -18.23 37.29 -9.15
N PRO A 4 -17.58 36.79 -8.07
CA PRO A 4 -16.35 35.99 -7.95
C PRO A 4 -16.46 34.80 -6.95
N PHE A 5 -16.03 33.58 -7.31
CA PHE A 5 -15.68 32.54 -6.30
C PHE A 5 -14.33 31.89 -6.64
N LEU A 6 -13.38 32.74 -7.04
CA LEU A 6 -11.96 32.47 -6.82
C LEU A 6 -11.61 33.18 -5.50
N ASP A 7 -11.86 32.53 -4.36
CA ASP A 7 -11.04 32.71 -3.16
C ASP A 7 -11.37 31.67 -2.08
N ARG A 8 -10.78 30.47 -2.24
CA ARG A 8 -10.42 29.62 -1.10
C ARG A 8 -9.20 28.78 -1.42
N MET A 9 -8.23 29.39 -2.09
CA MET A 9 -6.87 28.88 -2.17
C MET A 9 -5.93 29.91 -1.58
N THR A 10 -5.90 30.01 -0.25
CA THR A 10 -4.75 30.57 0.42
C THR A 10 -4.58 29.96 1.81
N ARG A 11 -3.35 29.46 2.01
CA ARG A 11 -2.68 29.23 3.28
C ARG A 11 -3.19 28.02 4.07
N ARG A 12 -2.31 27.03 4.23
CA ARG A 12 -1.59 26.87 5.52
C ARG A 12 -0.58 25.72 5.45
N HIS A 13 0.69 26.15 5.52
CA HIS A 13 1.81 25.53 6.22
C HIS A 13 2.43 24.24 5.68
N LEU A 14 3.53 24.44 4.93
CA LEU A 14 4.81 23.76 5.12
C LEU A 14 5.04 23.34 6.57
N ILE A 15 5.21 22.04 6.81
CA ILE A 15 6.10 21.51 7.86
C ILE A 15 6.75 20.24 7.28
N GLY A 16 8.01 20.37 6.86
CA GLY A 16 8.89 19.24 6.63
C GLY A 16 9.44 18.76 7.96
N THR A 17 9.11 17.54 8.35
CA THR A 17 9.72 16.88 9.51
C THR A 17 10.94 16.10 9.05
N ALA A 18 12.12 16.66 9.31
CA ALA A 18 13.39 15.93 9.24
C ALA A 18 13.50 15.05 10.49
N ALA A 19 13.31 13.74 10.34
CA ALA A 19 13.59 12.78 11.41
C ALA A 19 15.00 12.20 11.20
N THR A 20 15.98 12.79 11.87
CA THR A 20 17.32 12.21 11.99
C THR A 20 17.28 11.12 13.05
N ALA A 21 17.36 9.86 12.65
CA ALA A 21 17.55 8.75 13.56
C ALA A 21 18.99 8.23 13.44
N CYS A 22 19.87 8.71 14.32
CA CYS A 22 21.16 8.06 14.57
C CYS A 22 20.95 6.96 15.61
N LEU A 23 21.12 5.70 15.20
CA LEU A 23 21.31 4.59 16.14
C LEU A 23 22.54 3.79 15.69
N ALA A 24 23.67 4.11 16.32
CA ALA A 24 24.82 3.22 16.36
C ALA A 24 24.67 2.31 17.58
N ALA A 25 24.48 1.01 17.35
CA ALA A 25 24.59 -0.01 18.38
C ALA A 25 25.49 -1.13 17.82
N ALA A 26 26.75 -1.12 18.23
CA ALA A 26 27.68 -2.22 18.02
C ALA A 26 27.30 -3.34 18.99
N GLY A 27 26.69 -4.41 18.47
CA GLY A 27 26.42 -5.65 19.20
C GLY A 27 27.40 -6.74 18.78
N ILE A 28 28.17 -7.28 19.74
CA ILE A 28 29.03 -8.44 19.53
C ILE A 28 28.12 -9.67 19.44
N ALA A 29 27.79 -10.12 18.23
CA ALA A 29 26.94 -11.29 18.04
C ALA A 29 27.76 -12.58 18.19
N ARG A 30 27.41 -13.37 19.21
CA ARG A 30 27.73 -14.81 19.22
C ARG A 30 26.94 -15.50 18.11
N ALA A 31 27.62 -16.38 17.37
CA ALA A 31 27.03 -17.19 16.32
C ALA A 31 25.89 -18.05 16.86
N VAL A 32 24.66 -17.64 16.55
CA VAL A 32 23.44 -18.44 16.64
C VAL A 32 23.22 -19.03 15.24
N PRO A 33 22.80 -20.30 15.09
CA PRO A 33 22.52 -20.89 13.78
C PRO A 33 21.59 -20.00 12.95
N ASP A 34 21.94 -19.86 11.68
CA ASP A 34 21.33 -19.01 10.66
C ASP A 34 19.86 -19.40 10.44
N ALA A 35 18.97 -18.85 11.26
CA ALA A 35 17.55 -18.83 10.95
C ALA A 35 17.34 -17.70 9.94
N PRO A 36 16.69 -17.96 8.79
CA PRO A 36 16.40 -16.91 7.82
C PRO A 36 15.68 -15.75 8.54
N PRO A 37 16.01 -14.50 8.22
CA PRO A 37 15.36 -13.35 8.84
C PRO A 37 13.85 -13.48 8.68
N PRO A 38 13.04 -13.11 9.69
CA PRO A 38 11.60 -13.12 9.56
C PRO A 38 11.23 -12.28 8.33
N ASP A 39 10.33 -12.81 7.50
CA ASP A 39 9.81 -12.08 6.36
C ASP A 39 9.32 -10.71 6.83
N PRO A 40 9.66 -9.62 6.11
CA PRO A 40 9.25 -8.30 6.53
C PRO A 40 7.71 -8.29 6.69
N PRO A 41 7.19 -7.60 7.72
CA PRO A 41 5.75 -7.55 8.00
C PRO A 41 5.03 -6.98 6.77
N GLY A 42 4.42 -7.86 5.99
CA GLY A 42 3.93 -7.51 4.67
C GLY A 42 3.93 -8.66 3.69
N ASP A 43 4.79 -9.68 3.86
CA ASP A 43 5.03 -10.76 2.87
C ASP A 43 4.21 -12.04 3.06
N ALA A 44 3.33 -12.10 4.07
CA ALA A 44 2.41 -13.22 4.23
C ALA A 44 1.15 -13.02 3.37
N PRO A 45 0.61 -14.09 2.74
CA PRO A 45 -0.69 -14.02 2.08
C PRO A 45 -1.80 -13.69 3.10
N PHE A 46 -2.87 -13.07 2.63
CA PHE A 46 -4.01 -12.68 3.45
C PHE A 46 -5.35 -12.86 2.74
N ASP A 47 -6.39 -13.11 3.51
CA ASP A 47 -7.79 -13.17 3.08
C ASP A 47 -8.66 -12.63 4.22
N GLU A 48 -9.24 -11.45 4.03
CA GLU A 48 -10.07 -10.82 5.05
C GLU A 48 -11.31 -10.15 4.45
N THR A 49 -12.27 -9.83 5.32
CA THR A 49 -13.42 -9.00 4.97
C THR A 49 -13.26 -7.64 5.62
N TYR A 50 -13.11 -6.58 4.80
CA TYR A 50 -13.00 -5.20 5.25
C TYR A 50 -14.19 -4.40 4.71
N ARG A 51 -14.96 -3.77 5.63
CA ARG A 51 -16.20 -3.04 5.31
C ARG A 51 -17.19 -3.83 4.43
N GLY A 52 -17.29 -5.14 4.67
CA GLY A 52 -18.18 -6.03 3.92
C GLY A 52 -17.66 -6.44 2.54
N ARG A 53 -16.42 -6.10 2.18
CA ARG A 53 -15.78 -6.48 0.92
C ARG A 53 -14.65 -7.46 1.19
N ARG A 54 -14.56 -8.51 0.38
CA ARG A 54 -13.51 -9.53 0.54
C ARG A 54 -12.23 -9.02 -0.11
N ILE A 55 -11.15 -8.99 0.64
CA ILE A 55 -9.81 -8.62 0.17
C ILE A 55 -8.94 -9.86 0.26
N GLN A 56 -8.27 -10.21 -0.84
CA GLN A 56 -7.32 -11.33 -0.87
C GLN A 56 -5.99 -10.86 -1.45
N GLY A 57 -4.89 -11.35 -0.90
CA GLY A 57 -3.55 -10.98 -1.32
C GLY A 57 -2.60 -12.16 -1.27
N GLU A 58 -1.88 -12.38 -2.36
CA GLU A 58 -0.82 -13.37 -2.46
C GLU A 58 0.47 -12.71 -2.95
N PRO A 59 1.62 -12.96 -2.30
CA PRO A 59 2.92 -12.56 -2.84
C PRO A 59 3.14 -13.26 -4.17
N THR A 60 3.55 -12.51 -5.19
CA THR A 60 3.96 -13.08 -6.47
C THR A 60 5.48 -13.10 -6.53
N ALA A 61 6.07 -14.25 -6.83
CA ALA A 61 7.46 -14.30 -7.22
C ALA A 61 7.70 -13.30 -8.36
N HIS A 62 8.77 -12.51 -8.28
CA HIS A 62 9.18 -11.48 -9.25
C HIS A 62 9.50 -12.11 -10.62
N GLN A 63 8.50 -12.69 -11.30
CA GLN A 63 8.62 -13.28 -12.62
C GLN A 63 7.98 -12.34 -13.63
N GLY A 64 8.76 -11.34 -14.06
CA GLY A 64 8.76 -10.81 -15.43
C GLY A 64 7.45 -10.37 -16.10
N GLY A 65 6.33 -10.25 -15.40
CA GLY A 65 5.06 -9.90 -16.02
C GLY A 65 4.11 -9.28 -15.02
N HIS A 66 3.59 -8.09 -15.36
CA HIS A 66 2.42 -7.33 -14.88
C HIS A 66 1.95 -7.42 -13.39
N ALA A 67 2.65 -8.12 -12.50
CA ALA A 67 2.36 -8.21 -11.09
C ALA A 67 2.77 -6.89 -10.45
N SER A 68 1.78 -6.04 -10.34
CA SER A 68 1.86 -4.69 -9.82
C SER A 68 2.34 -4.74 -8.37
N GLY A 69 3.59 -4.34 -8.13
CA GLY A 69 4.19 -4.24 -6.79
C GLY A 69 4.62 -5.55 -6.13
N GLY A 70 4.72 -6.67 -6.87
CA GLY A 70 5.10 -7.98 -6.31
C GLY A 70 3.95 -8.71 -5.60
N TRP A 71 2.71 -8.25 -5.81
CA TRP A 71 1.51 -8.81 -5.22
C TRP A 71 0.44 -9.07 -6.26
N ARG A 72 -0.34 -10.13 -6.03
CA ARG A 72 -1.65 -10.31 -6.63
C ARG A 72 -2.69 -10.00 -5.57
N ILE A 73 -3.41 -8.90 -5.75
CA ILE A 73 -4.48 -8.47 -4.85
C ILE A 73 -5.82 -8.56 -5.58
N THR A 74 -6.85 -9.05 -4.92
CA THR A 74 -8.24 -8.96 -5.38
C THR A 74 -9.11 -8.28 -4.33
N VAL A 75 -10.13 -7.57 -4.81
CA VAL A 75 -11.24 -7.08 -4.00
C VAL A 75 -12.53 -7.61 -4.63
N ASP A 76 -13.30 -8.38 -3.87
CA ASP A 76 -14.47 -9.12 -4.33
C ASP A 76 -14.18 -9.98 -5.58
N GLY A 77 -13.00 -10.62 -5.59
CA GLY A 77 -12.50 -11.44 -6.71
C GLY A 77 -11.97 -10.65 -7.90
N ARG A 78 -12.04 -9.31 -7.90
CA ARG A 78 -11.57 -8.46 -9.01
C ARG A 78 -10.17 -7.92 -8.73
N GLN A 79 -9.27 -8.02 -9.70
CA GLN A 79 -7.88 -7.64 -9.50
C GLN A 79 -7.71 -6.13 -9.19
N LEU A 80 -6.97 -5.84 -8.11
CA LEU A 80 -6.49 -4.52 -7.73
C LEU A 80 -5.02 -4.38 -8.10
N GLY A 81 -4.68 -3.34 -8.86
CA GLY A 81 -3.29 -3.00 -9.16
C GLY A 81 -2.63 -2.25 -8.00
N LEU A 82 -1.48 -2.73 -7.53
CA LEU A 82 -0.62 -2.04 -6.56
C LEU A 82 0.68 -1.54 -7.20
N MET A 83 1.20 -0.44 -6.71
CA MET A 83 2.54 0.03 -7.09
C MET A 83 3.39 0.07 -5.84
N ARG A 84 4.56 -0.56 -5.89
CA ARG A 84 5.55 -0.49 -4.82
C ARG A 84 6.50 0.66 -5.12
N ARG A 85 6.63 1.59 -4.17
CA ARG A 85 7.56 2.73 -4.25
C ARG A 85 8.98 2.29 -3.88
N ALA A 86 9.94 3.17 -4.17
CA ALA A 86 11.34 2.93 -3.87
C ALA A 86 11.63 2.81 -2.36
N ASP A 87 10.83 3.48 -1.52
CA ASP A 87 10.89 3.38 -0.06
C ASP A 87 10.22 2.12 0.51
N GLY A 88 9.67 1.26 -0.37
CA GLY A 88 8.99 0.02 0.00
C GLY A 88 7.52 0.17 0.37
N SER A 89 6.99 1.40 0.42
CA SER A 89 5.56 1.65 0.59
C SER A 89 4.76 1.25 -0.66
N TYR A 90 3.44 1.13 -0.49
CA TYR A 90 2.51 0.74 -1.53
C TYR A 90 1.48 1.85 -1.77
N LEU A 91 1.05 1.97 -3.02
CA LEU A 91 -0.13 2.75 -3.41
C LEU A 91 -0.97 1.92 -4.37
N SER A 92 -2.24 2.26 -4.55
CA SER A 92 -3.13 1.52 -5.41
C SER A 92 -3.48 2.31 -6.67
N MET A 93 -3.96 1.63 -7.71
CA MET A 93 -4.52 2.30 -8.88
C MET A 93 -5.84 3.04 -8.59
N VAL A 94 -6.42 2.87 -7.40
CA VAL A 94 -7.63 3.61 -6.98
C VAL A 94 -7.20 4.86 -6.20
N ASP A 95 -6.34 4.69 -5.21
CA ASP A 95 -5.69 5.76 -4.45
C ASP A 95 -4.20 5.85 -4.82
N HIS A 96 -3.92 6.69 -5.82
CA HIS A 96 -2.57 6.89 -6.35
C HIS A 96 -1.72 7.88 -5.56
N TYR A 97 -2.33 8.62 -4.64
CA TYR A 97 -1.68 9.75 -3.97
C TYR A 97 -1.28 9.42 -2.55
N GLN A 98 -2.00 8.53 -1.89
CA GLN A 98 -1.64 8.04 -0.57
C GLN A 98 -0.65 6.88 -0.63
N SER A 99 0.34 6.90 0.24
CA SER A 99 1.30 5.80 0.45
C SER A 99 0.96 5.03 1.73
N TYR A 100 1.01 3.72 1.65
CA TYR A 100 0.67 2.79 2.72
C TYR A 100 1.85 1.89 3.06
N ALA A 101 2.00 1.55 4.33
CA ALA A 101 3.13 0.74 4.80
C ALA A 101 3.08 -0.72 4.30
N THR A 102 1.87 -1.25 4.03
CA THR A 102 1.68 -2.65 3.64
C THR A 102 0.74 -2.78 2.44
N PRO A 103 0.80 -3.90 1.69
CA PRO A 103 -0.13 -4.19 0.59
C PRO A 103 -1.58 -4.25 1.07
N LEU A 104 -1.82 -4.84 2.25
CA LEU A 104 -3.14 -4.92 2.87
C LEU A 104 -3.71 -3.52 3.15
N ALA A 105 -2.91 -2.63 3.74
CA ALA A 105 -3.35 -1.26 4.01
C ALA A 105 -3.68 -0.49 2.72
N ALA A 106 -2.94 -0.71 1.64
CA ALA A 106 -3.27 -0.13 0.33
C ALA A 106 -4.58 -0.69 -0.25
N ALA A 107 -4.86 -1.98 -0.03
CA ALA A 107 -6.12 -2.60 -0.45
C ALA A 107 -7.33 -2.08 0.34
N GLN A 108 -7.17 -1.91 1.66
CA GLN A 108 -8.18 -1.29 2.52
C GLN A 108 -8.44 0.16 2.12
N GLY A 109 -7.39 0.94 1.83
CA GLY A 109 -7.52 2.29 1.29
C GLY A 109 -8.28 2.34 -0.05
N ALA A 110 -8.01 1.40 -0.95
CA ALA A 110 -8.76 1.27 -2.20
C ALA A 110 -10.25 0.94 -1.95
N VAL A 111 -10.57 0.13 -0.94
CA VAL A 111 -11.96 -0.12 -0.53
C VAL A 111 -12.63 1.15 -0.02
N ASP A 112 -11.92 1.91 0.81
CA ASP A 112 -12.43 3.18 1.34
C ASP A 112 -12.72 4.19 0.22
N GLU A 113 -11.83 4.32 -0.77
CA GLU A 113 -12.02 5.22 -1.93
C GLU A 113 -13.10 4.76 -2.91
N LEU A 114 -13.27 3.45 -3.12
CA LEU A 114 -14.35 2.94 -3.98
C LEU A 114 -15.73 3.19 -3.38
N GLY A 115 -15.84 3.13 -2.05
CA GLY A 115 -17.11 3.16 -1.35
C GLY A 115 -18.01 1.97 -1.70
N PRO A 116 -19.29 1.99 -1.27
CA PRO A 116 -20.17 0.82 -1.32
C PRO A 116 -20.77 0.51 -2.70
N LEU A 117 -20.72 1.45 -3.64
CA LEU A 117 -21.45 1.35 -4.92
C LEU A 117 -20.56 1.04 -6.12
N ARG A 118 -19.24 1.10 -5.95
CA ARG A 118 -18.29 0.95 -7.06
C ARG A 118 -17.51 -0.34 -6.92
N ALA A 119 -17.16 -0.91 -8.05
CA ALA A 119 -16.30 -2.09 -8.13
C ALA A 119 -15.13 -1.81 -9.09
N LEU A 120 -14.02 -2.49 -8.87
CA LEU A 120 -12.88 -2.49 -9.79
C LEU A 120 -13.34 -3.01 -11.15
N SER A 121 -12.83 -2.52 -12.28
CA SER A 121 -13.21 -3.06 -13.59
C SER A 121 -12.49 -4.37 -13.96
N GLY A 122 -11.51 -4.80 -13.16
CA GLY A 122 -10.64 -5.95 -13.42
C GLY A 122 -11.40 -7.27 -13.62
N ARG A 123 -10.69 -8.23 -14.23
CA ARG A 123 -11.17 -9.60 -14.41
C ARG A 123 -11.43 -10.24 -13.04
N VAL A 124 -12.47 -11.06 -12.97
CA VAL A 124 -12.75 -11.92 -11.82
C VAL A 124 -11.81 -13.12 -11.91
N HIS A 125 -11.07 -13.38 -10.84
CA HIS A 125 -10.13 -14.49 -10.73
C HIS A 125 -10.61 -15.55 -9.76
#